data_AF-A0A090VQD0-F1
#
_entry.id   AF-A0A090VQD0-F1
#
_cell.length_a   1.000
_cell.length_b   1.000
_cell.length_c   1.000
_cell.angle_alpha   90.00
_cell.angle_beta   90.00
_cell.angle_gamma   90.00
#
_symmetry.space_group_name_H-M   'P 1'
#
loop_
_entity.id
_entity.type
_entity.pdbx_description
1 polymer ?
#
loop_
_entity_poly.entity_id
_entity_poly.type
_entity_poly.pdbx_seq_one_letter_code
_entity_poly.pdbx_strand_id
1 'polypeptide(L)'
;MLNIHNLSISFQGEYLFEDITFKLGNGDRVGLIGKNGAGKSTMLKILSKELDPDSGQIAADKTLKIGFLKQDIDFVFGRTVLEEVYEAFEEIKQLEAKMEGINTQLAERTDYESEGYHQLMIDINDLQHQYEIIGGYNYQGNTEKILQGLGFKREDFNSLTDTFSGGWRMRIELAKLLLQDNDILLLDEPTNHLDIESIIWLEGFLKNYTGAVVIVSHDKMFLDNVTNRTIEVSLGRIYDYPKPYSKYLVLREEIREQQLASQKNQQKQIEHTEKLIEKFRAKASKATMAQSLIKKLDKIERIEVDEDDNSVMTLNFPVSITPGKVVIEAENISKSYGDNHVLKHIDLRIERDSKTAFVGQNGQGKSTLAKIIVGEIKYNGHLKLGHNVQIGYFAQNQAEYLDGNKTVLDTMIDAANESNRSKVRDILGSFLFRGEEVEKYVKVLSEENVTA
;
A
#
# COMPACT_ATOMS: atom_id res chain seq x y z
N MET A 1 -4.32 22.98 -6.69
CA MET A 1 -3.05 22.42 -7.23
C MET A 1 -2.01 22.43 -6.12
N LEU A 2 -1.21 21.37 -5.97
CA LEU A 2 -0.16 21.25 -4.95
C LEU A 2 1.22 21.30 -5.61
N ASN A 3 2.08 22.21 -5.16
CA ASN A 3 3.44 22.37 -5.68
C ASN A 3 4.45 22.11 -4.56
N ILE A 4 5.40 21.21 -4.81
CA ILE A 4 6.52 20.89 -3.93
C ILE A 4 7.77 21.48 -4.58
N HIS A 5 8.52 22.29 -3.84
CA HIS A 5 9.71 22.97 -4.35
C HIS A 5 10.92 22.82 -3.41
N ASN A 6 12.00 22.25 -3.94
CA ASN A 6 13.28 21.98 -3.26
C ASN A 6 13.10 21.42 -1.85
N LEU A 7 12.23 20.41 -1.72
CA LEU A 7 11.96 19.80 -0.43
C LEU A 7 13.09 18.83 -0.06
N SER A 8 13.55 18.90 1.18
CA SER A 8 14.53 17.95 1.71
C SER A 8 14.13 17.49 3.10
N ILE A 9 14.38 16.23 3.40
CA ILE A 9 14.22 15.66 4.74
C ILE A 9 15.38 14.71 5.04
N SER A 10 15.88 14.79 6.27
CA SER A 10 17.00 14.01 6.74
C SER A 10 16.65 13.27 8.04
N PHE A 11 17.21 12.08 8.20
CA PHE A 11 17.13 11.31 9.43
C PHE A 11 18.54 10.98 9.88
N GLN A 12 18.87 11.34 11.11
CA GLN A 12 20.19 11.06 11.72
C GLN A 12 21.40 11.54 10.89
N GLY A 13 21.22 12.58 10.07
CA GLY A 13 22.28 13.19 9.26
C GLY A 13 22.37 12.66 7.82
N GLU A 14 21.58 11.66 7.43
CA GLU A 14 21.43 11.22 6.04
C GLU A 14 20.14 11.76 5.43
N TYR A 15 20.21 12.29 4.21
CA TYR A 15 19.02 12.75 3.50
C TYR A 15 18.22 11.56 2.97
N LEU A 16 16.96 11.49 3.38
CA LEU A 16 15.97 10.60 2.76
C LEU A 16 15.43 11.22 1.48
N PHE A 17 15.26 12.54 1.45
CA PHE A 17 14.96 13.33 0.25
C PHE A 17 15.87 14.55 0.20
N GLU A 18 16.38 14.88 -0.99
CA GLU A 18 17.22 16.04 -1.23
C GLU A 18 16.73 16.80 -2.46
N ASP A 19 16.36 18.07 -2.26
CA ASP A 19 15.97 19.05 -3.28
C ASP A 19 14.84 18.57 -4.24
N ILE A 20 13.88 17.83 -3.72
CA ILE A 20 12.81 17.27 -4.54
C ILE A 20 11.82 18.35 -4.98
N THR A 21 11.44 18.31 -6.27
CA THR A 21 10.49 19.27 -6.86
C THR A 21 9.53 18.55 -7.79
N PHE A 22 8.22 18.65 -7.50
CA PHE A 22 7.17 18.12 -8.36
C PHE A 22 5.84 18.82 -8.08
N LYS A 23 4.87 18.58 -8.94
CA LYS A 23 3.52 19.15 -8.84
C LYS A 23 2.45 18.07 -8.93
N LEU A 24 1.35 18.28 -8.24
CA LEU A 24 0.13 17.49 -8.32
C LEU A 24 -1.05 18.40 -8.70
N GLY A 25 -1.73 18.06 -9.79
CA GLY A 25 -2.93 18.74 -10.28
C GLY A 25 -4.09 17.78 -10.48
N ASN A 26 -5.27 18.34 -10.76
CA ASN A 26 -6.48 17.56 -10.98
C ASN A 26 -6.29 16.58 -12.16
N GLY A 27 -6.76 15.35 -11.99
CA GLY A 27 -6.59 14.28 -12.98
C GLY A 27 -5.20 13.59 -12.95
N ASP A 28 -4.26 14.05 -12.13
CA ASP A 28 -3.01 13.31 -11.90
C ASP A 28 -3.30 12.02 -11.13
N ARG A 29 -2.76 10.91 -11.64
CA ARG A 29 -2.91 9.59 -11.02
C ARG A 29 -1.53 8.99 -10.94
N VAL A 30 -0.88 9.28 -9.82
CA VAL A 30 0.54 9.07 -9.61
C VAL A 30 0.76 7.77 -8.87
N GLY A 31 1.50 6.84 -9.48
CA GLY A 31 2.12 5.74 -8.76
C GLY A 31 3.43 6.22 -8.14
N LEU A 32 3.52 6.21 -6.81
CA LEU A 32 4.76 6.50 -6.09
C LEU A 32 5.50 5.19 -5.84
N ILE A 33 6.61 4.99 -6.53
CA ILE A 33 7.38 3.75 -6.50
C ILE A 33 8.78 4.00 -5.95
N GLY A 34 9.44 2.94 -5.53
CA GLY A 34 10.79 2.98 -4.97
C GLY A 34 11.04 1.77 -4.10
N LYS A 35 12.31 1.55 -3.72
CA LYS A 35 12.69 0.43 -2.85
C LYS A 35 12.00 0.51 -1.48
N ASN A 36 12.03 -0.61 -0.75
CA ASN A 36 11.62 -0.61 0.65
C ASN A 36 12.59 0.26 1.46
N GLY A 37 12.05 1.11 2.33
CA GLY A 37 12.84 2.12 3.03
C GLY A 37 13.22 3.37 2.21
N ALA A 38 12.85 3.47 0.93
CA ALA A 38 13.12 4.66 0.11
C ALA A 38 12.35 5.93 0.56
N GLY A 39 11.41 5.79 1.51
CA GLY A 39 10.67 6.92 2.07
C GLY A 39 9.27 7.15 1.49
N LYS A 40 8.71 6.21 0.71
CA LYS A 40 7.37 6.34 0.09
C LYS A 40 6.28 6.80 1.08
N SER A 41 6.11 6.09 2.20
CA SER A 41 5.15 6.48 3.24
C SER A 41 5.51 7.80 3.93
N THR A 42 6.80 8.10 4.08
CA THR A 42 7.28 9.40 4.58
C THR A 42 6.88 10.53 3.65
N MET A 43 6.97 10.34 2.33
CA MET A 43 6.49 11.30 1.34
C MET A 43 4.99 11.55 1.51
N LEU A 44 4.17 10.50 1.67
CA LEU A 44 2.73 10.67 1.88
C LEU A 44 2.45 11.46 3.17
N LYS A 45 3.17 11.20 4.27
CA LYS A 45 3.06 11.94 5.54
C LYS A 45 3.45 13.42 5.40
N ILE A 46 4.47 13.71 4.59
CA ILE A 46 4.88 15.09 4.28
C ILE A 46 3.79 15.79 3.47
N LEU A 47 3.24 15.12 2.45
CA LEU A 47 2.17 15.67 1.61
C LEU A 47 0.87 15.90 2.39
N SER A 48 0.56 15.05 3.38
CA SER A 48 -0.59 15.22 4.27
C SER A 48 -0.36 16.24 5.41
N LYS A 49 0.84 16.84 5.50
CA LYS A 49 1.27 17.77 6.57
C LYS A 49 1.33 17.13 7.96
N GLU A 50 1.50 15.82 8.05
CA GLU A 50 1.75 15.11 9.31
C GLU A 50 3.22 15.17 9.72
N LEU A 51 4.10 15.39 8.76
CA LEU A 51 5.53 15.53 8.97
C LEU A 51 6.02 16.78 8.25
N ASP A 52 6.66 17.69 8.99
CA ASP A 52 7.30 18.87 8.42
C ASP A 52 8.63 18.48 7.75
N PRO A 53 8.93 19.02 6.56
CA PRO A 53 10.24 18.85 5.95
C PRO A 53 11.30 19.72 6.65
N ASP A 54 12.57 19.34 6.55
CA ASP A 54 13.69 20.12 7.10
C ASP A 54 13.93 21.41 6.30
N SER A 55 13.71 21.35 4.98
CA SER A 55 13.83 22.50 4.09
C SER A 55 12.93 22.37 2.86
N GLY A 56 12.80 23.47 2.12
CA GLY A 56 11.89 23.58 0.97
C GLY A 56 10.52 24.10 1.34
N GLN A 57 9.61 24.09 0.36
CA GLN A 57 8.25 24.59 0.55
C GLN A 57 7.22 23.73 -0.17
N ILE A 58 6.09 23.49 0.50
CA ILE A 58 4.87 22.96 -0.09
C ILE A 58 3.88 24.10 -0.22
N ALA A 59 3.55 24.48 -1.46
CA ALA A 59 2.57 25.52 -1.77
C ALA A 59 1.27 24.87 -2.25
N ALA A 60 0.16 25.19 -1.59
CA ALA A 60 -1.18 24.72 -1.95
C ALA A 60 -2.21 25.84 -1.84
N ASP A 61 -3.32 25.69 -2.56
CA ASP A 61 -4.48 26.57 -2.39
C ASP A 61 -5.05 26.44 -0.96
N LYS A 62 -5.51 27.55 -0.37
CA LYS A 62 -5.98 27.56 1.03
C LYS A 62 -7.17 26.63 1.30
N THR A 63 -7.96 26.36 0.28
CA THR A 63 -9.16 25.51 0.34
C THR A 63 -8.87 24.05 -0.03
N LEU A 64 -7.61 23.72 -0.35
CA LEU A 64 -7.24 22.38 -0.81
C LEU A 64 -7.38 21.35 0.31
N LYS A 65 -8.23 20.35 0.09
CA LYS A 65 -8.47 19.24 1.00
C LYS A 65 -7.66 18.01 0.59
N ILE A 66 -6.93 17.42 1.53
CA ILE A 66 -6.13 16.22 1.29
C ILE A 66 -6.66 15.12 2.17
N GLY A 67 -7.05 14.02 1.55
CA GLY A 67 -7.41 12.78 2.22
C GLY A 67 -6.22 11.83 2.25
N PHE A 68 -5.95 11.20 3.39
CA PHE A 68 -4.85 10.25 3.54
C PHE A 68 -5.34 8.95 4.19
N LEU A 69 -5.18 7.82 3.48
CA LEU A 69 -5.37 6.49 4.03
C LEU A 69 -4.07 6.01 4.68
N LYS A 70 -4.10 5.84 5.99
CA LYS A 70 -2.98 5.29 6.78
C LYS A 70 -3.09 3.78 6.88
N GLN A 71 -1.94 3.11 6.99
CA GLN A 71 -1.88 1.68 7.30
C GLN A 71 -2.26 1.41 8.77
N ASP A 72 -1.74 2.20 9.70
CA ASP A 72 -2.08 2.13 11.12
C ASP A 72 -3.22 3.10 11.44
N ILE A 73 -4.34 2.58 11.95
CA ILE A 73 -5.55 3.36 12.22
C ILE A 73 -5.97 3.11 13.67
N ASP A 74 -6.09 4.19 14.43
CA ASP A 74 -6.72 4.19 15.74
C ASP A 74 -8.25 4.15 15.58
N PHE A 75 -8.87 3.08 16.09
CA PHE A 75 -10.32 2.90 16.00
C PHE A 75 -11.04 3.34 17.27
N VAL A 76 -12.16 4.04 17.07
CA VAL A 76 -13.11 4.36 18.15
C VAL A 76 -14.05 3.18 18.32
N PHE A 77 -14.02 2.58 19.51
CA PHE A 77 -14.87 1.44 19.85
C PHE A 77 -16.33 1.85 20.06
N GLY A 78 -17.26 0.93 19.80
CA GLY A 78 -18.67 1.08 20.13
C GLY A 78 -19.54 1.80 19.08
N ARG A 79 -18.99 2.11 17.90
CA ARG A 79 -19.75 2.62 16.75
C ARG A 79 -20.15 1.49 15.80
N THR A 80 -21.25 1.68 15.10
CA THR A 80 -21.62 0.85 13.94
C THR A 80 -20.84 1.27 12.69
N VAL A 81 -20.82 0.41 11.67
CA VAL A 81 -20.19 0.73 10.38
C VAL A 81 -20.75 2.03 9.78
N LEU A 82 -22.08 2.21 9.78
CA LEU A 82 -22.68 3.43 9.25
C LEU A 82 -22.32 4.67 10.06
N GLU A 83 -22.34 4.58 11.40
CA GLU A 83 -21.97 5.71 12.26
C GLU A 83 -20.54 6.15 11.99
N GLU A 84 -19.60 5.21 11.90
CA GLU A 84 -18.19 5.55 11.64
C GLU A 84 -18.00 6.19 10.26
N VAL A 85 -18.69 5.68 9.24
CA VAL A 85 -18.60 6.22 7.89
C VAL A 85 -19.29 7.60 7.77
N TYR A 86 -20.35 7.84 8.54
CA TYR A 86 -21.03 9.14 8.57
C TYR A 86 -20.21 10.26 9.20
N GLU A 87 -19.12 9.94 9.89
CA GLU A 87 -18.13 10.93 10.31
C GLU A 87 -17.44 11.61 9.09
N ALA A 88 -17.54 11.05 7.88
CA ALA A 88 -17.15 11.76 6.66
C ALA A 88 -18.04 13.00 6.38
N PHE A 89 -19.21 13.08 6.99
CA PHE A 89 -20.28 14.04 6.70
C PHE A 89 -20.63 14.92 7.92
N GLU A 90 -19.65 15.28 8.75
CA GLU A 90 -19.86 16.13 9.95
C GLU A 90 -20.66 17.40 9.64
N GLU A 91 -20.34 18.10 8.55
CA GLU A 91 -21.03 19.33 8.16
C GLU A 91 -22.51 19.07 7.81
N ILE A 92 -22.80 17.99 7.06
CA ILE A 92 -24.17 17.57 6.75
C ILE A 92 -24.92 17.27 8.04
N LYS A 93 -24.32 16.51 8.96
CA LYS A 93 -24.92 16.16 10.26
C LYS A 93 -25.22 17.37 11.13
N GLN A 94 -24.34 18.36 11.13
CA GLN A 94 -24.57 19.62 11.84
C GLN A 94 -25.72 20.42 11.23
N LEU A 95 -25.85 20.43 9.90
CA LEU A 95 -26.99 21.07 9.23
C LEU A 95 -28.30 20.32 9.52
N GLU A 96 -28.33 18.99 9.48
CA GLU A 96 -29.51 18.18 9.84
C GLU A 96 -30.00 18.56 11.26
N ALA A 97 -29.09 18.59 12.24
CA ALA A 97 -29.43 18.91 13.63
C ALA A 97 -29.95 20.35 13.78
N LYS A 98 -29.35 21.34 13.09
CA LYS A 98 -29.82 22.72 13.10
C LYS A 98 -31.21 22.86 12.46
N MET A 99 -31.42 22.21 11.32
CA MET A 99 -32.70 22.21 10.61
C MET A 99 -33.79 21.57 11.46
N GLU A 100 -33.51 20.45 12.13
CA GLU A 100 -34.43 19.81 13.06
C GLU A 100 -34.82 20.75 14.21
N GLY A 101 -33.84 21.39 14.84
CA GLY A 101 -34.10 22.36 15.92
C GLY A 101 -34.93 23.58 15.49
N ILE A 102 -34.75 24.07 14.26
CA ILE A 102 -35.60 25.15 13.72
C ILE A 102 -37.00 24.63 13.38
N ASN A 103 -37.12 23.44 12.79
CA ASN A 103 -38.41 22.84 12.47
C ASN A 103 -39.26 22.60 13.72
N THR A 104 -38.65 22.14 14.83
CA THR A 104 -39.34 22.04 16.13
C THR A 104 -39.85 23.40 16.60
N GLN A 105 -39.03 24.44 16.54
CA GLN A 105 -39.45 25.80 16.90
C GLN A 105 -40.57 26.32 16.01
N LEU A 106 -40.50 26.11 14.69
CA LEU A 106 -41.56 26.50 13.76
C LEU A 106 -42.88 25.76 14.02
N ALA A 107 -42.81 24.52 14.51
CA ALA A 107 -43.99 23.72 14.86
C ALA A 107 -44.64 24.13 16.19
N GLU A 108 -43.84 24.52 17.19
CA GLU A 108 -44.32 24.82 18.55
C GLU A 108 -44.70 26.29 18.76
N ARG A 109 -44.07 27.21 18.01
CA ARG A 109 -44.31 28.65 18.14
C ARG A 109 -45.67 29.05 17.57
N THR A 110 -46.32 29.97 18.27
CA THR A 110 -47.64 30.53 17.90
C THR A 110 -47.57 32.01 17.55
N ASP A 111 -46.38 32.61 17.56
CA ASP A 111 -46.12 34.04 17.33
C ASP A 111 -45.71 34.33 15.87
N TYR A 112 -46.59 33.94 14.94
CA TYR A 112 -46.35 33.93 13.49
C TYR A 112 -45.95 35.28 12.87
N GLU A 113 -46.35 36.39 13.48
CA GLU A 113 -46.07 37.76 13.01
C GLU A 113 -44.80 38.37 13.66
N SER A 114 -44.10 37.60 14.51
CA SER A 114 -42.90 38.10 15.18
C SER A 114 -41.70 38.11 14.22
N GLU A 115 -40.81 39.10 14.39
CA GLU A 115 -39.53 39.14 13.65
C GLU A 115 -38.71 37.85 13.87
N GLY A 116 -38.77 37.27 15.07
CA GLY A 116 -38.08 36.02 15.39
C GLY A 116 -38.64 34.81 14.63
N TYR A 117 -39.95 34.76 14.37
CA TYR A 117 -40.55 33.69 13.56
C TYR A 117 -40.18 33.85 12.08
N HIS A 118 -40.19 35.09 11.56
CA HIS A 118 -39.71 35.38 10.21
C HIS A 118 -38.23 35.02 10.03
N GLN A 119 -37.38 35.29 11.02
CA GLN A 119 -35.96 34.94 10.97
C GLN A 119 -35.76 33.41 10.88
N LEU A 120 -36.53 32.62 11.63
CA LEU A 120 -36.48 31.15 11.53
C LEU A 120 -36.83 30.64 10.12
N MET A 121 -37.77 31.30 9.42
CA MET A 121 -38.10 30.97 8.02
C MET A 121 -36.97 31.29 7.04
N ILE A 122 -36.21 32.37 7.28
CA ILE A 122 -35.04 32.71 6.48
C ILE A 122 -33.93 31.69 6.76
N ASP A 123 -33.64 31.44 8.04
CA ASP A 123 -32.58 30.53 8.48
C ASP A 123 -32.81 29.10 7.94
N ILE A 124 -34.04 28.57 7.99
CA ILE A 124 -34.33 27.23 7.47
C ILE A 124 -34.13 27.16 5.95
N ASN A 125 -34.47 28.22 5.21
CA ASN A 125 -34.28 28.27 3.76
C ASN A 125 -32.79 28.27 3.40
N ASP A 126 -32.00 29.11 4.07
CA ASP A 126 -30.55 29.20 3.88
C ASP A 126 -29.87 27.87 4.23
N LEU A 127 -30.26 27.22 5.34
CA LEU A 127 -29.74 25.91 5.73
C LEU A 127 -30.14 24.82 4.74
N GLN A 128 -31.38 24.81 4.22
CA GLN A 128 -31.82 23.86 3.20
C GLN A 128 -31.00 24.00 1.91
N HIS A 129 -30.76 25.23 1.47
CA HIS A 129 -29.96 25.50 0.28
C HIS A 129 -28.49 25.06 0.48
N GLN A 130 -27.90 25.32 1.65
CA GLN A 130 -26.57 24.83 1.99
C GLN A 130 -26.52 23.29 2.01
N TYR A 131 -27.52 22.67 2.64
CA TYR A 131 -27.66 21.22 2.73
C TYR A 131 -27.76 20.57 1.34
N GLU A 132 -28.49 21.19 0.41
CA GLU A 132 -28.58 20.74 -0.98
C GLU A 132 -27.23 20.85 -1.71
N ILE A 133 -26.53 21.99 -1.58
CA ILE A 133 -25.23 22.21 -2.23
C ILE A 133 -24.20 21.17 -1.82
N ILE A 134 -24.13 20.83 -0.53
CA ILE A 134 -23.17 19.85 -0.02
C ILE A 134 -23.63 18.39 -0.20
N GLY A 135 -24.76 18.16 -0.89
CA GLY A 135 -25.23 16.83 -1.27
C GLY A 135 -25.96 16.06 -0.15
N GLY A 136 -26.54 16.76 0.82
CA GLY A 136 -27.25 16.18 1.95
C GLY A 136 -28.40 15.21 1.57
N TYR A 137 -29.03 15.35 0.41
CA TYR A 137 -30.07 14.41 -0.01
C TYR A 137 -29.53 13.07 -0.53
N ASN A 138 -28.23 13.00 -0.88
CA ASN A 138 -27.65 11.85 -1.56
C ASN A 138 -26.61 11.08 -0.73
N TYR A 139 -26.12 11.64 0.39
CA TYR A 139 -24.99 11.04 1.13
C TYR A 139 -25.28 9.61 1.62
N GLN A 140 -26.50 9.31 2.05
CA GLN A 140 -26.89 7.96 2.49
C GLN A 140 -26.79 6.94 1.35
N GLY A 141 -27.33 7.28 0.17
CA GLY A 141 -27.27 6.42 -1.01
C GLY A 141 -25.84 6.25 -1.54
N ASN A 142 -25.01 7.29 -1.47
CA ASN A 142 -23.59 7.21 -1.82
C ASN A 142 -22.81 6.33 -0.83
N THR A 143 -23.09 6.48 0.47
CA THR A 143 -22.50 5.66 1.53
C THR A 143 -22.75 4.17 1.28
N GLU A 144 -24.00 3.82 1.00
CA GLU A 144 -24.36 2.43 0.71
C GLU A 144 -23.63 1.89 -0.53
N LYS A 145 -23.56 2.68 -1.62
CA LYS A 145 -22.87 2.26 -2.84
C LYS A 145 -21.37 2.02 -2.61
N ILE A 146 -20.70 2.88 -1.85
CA ILE A 146 -19.27 2.75 -1.57
C ILE A 146 -19.02 1.55 -0.65
N LEU A 147 -19.80 1.38 0.41
CA LEU A 147 -19.70 0.22 1.29
C LEU A 147 -19.91 -1.11 0.54
N GLN A 148 -20.93 -1.19 -0.32
CA GLN A 148 -21.16 -2.37 -1.15
C GLN A 148 -20.02 -2.62 -2.14
N GLY A 149 -19.49 -1.55 -2.73
CA GLY A 149 -18.33 -1.62 -3.63
C GLY A 149 -17.07 -2.17 -2.95
N LEU A 150 -16.90 -1.90 -1.65
CA LEU A 150 -15.83 -2.44 -0.82
C LEU A 150 -16.20 -3.79 -0.16
N GLY A 151 -17.31 -4.42 -0.57
CA GLY A 151 -17.69 -5.78 -0.19
C GLY A 151 -18.56 -5.91 1.06
N PHE A 152 -19.03 -4.82 1.66
CA PHE A 152 -19.98 -4.88 2.79
C PHE A 152 -21.38 -5.24 2.32
N LYS A 153 -22.08 -6.07 3.11
CA LYS A 153 -23.51 -6.35 2.92
C LYS A 153 -24.35 -5.36 3.72
N ARG A 154 -25.60 -5.17 3.32
CA ARG A 154 -26.55 -4.32 4.06
C ARG A 154 -26.74 -4.75 5.52
N GLU A 155 -26.61 -6.05 5.80
CA GLU A 155 -26.69 -6.61 7.16
C GLU A 155 -25.52 -6.14 8.05
N ASP A 156 -24.36 -5.88 7.44
CA ASP A 156 -23.14 -5.46 8.13
C ASP A 156 -23.21 -3.99 8.60
N PHE A 157 -24.08 -3.18 8.00
CA PHE A 157 -24.12 -1.72 8.18
C PHE A 157 -24.41 -1.28 9.62
N ASN A 158 -25.23 -2.05 10.34
CA ASN A 158 -25.57 -1.80 11.74
C ASN A 158 -24.73 -2.64 12.71
N SER A 159 -23.75 -3.39 12.22
CA SER A 159 -22.86 -4.18 13.07
C SER A 159 -21.80 -3.27 13.68
N LEU A 160 -21.39 -3.59 14.91
CA LEU A 160 -20.33 -2.84 15.60
C LEU A 160 -18.99 -3.03 14.89
N THR A 161 -18.25 -1.94 14.67
CA THR A 161 -16.89 -1.94 14.09
C THR A 161 -15.94 -2.86 14.86
N ASP A 162 -16.16 -2.99 16.17
CA ASP A 162 -15.44 -3.87 17.09
C ASP A 162 -15.44 -5.34 16.65
N THR A 163 -16.49 -5.78 15.96
CA THR A 163 -16.64 -7.19 15.54
C THR A 163 -15.87 -7.54 14.28
N PHE A 164 -15.39 -6.53 13.54
CA PHE A 164 -14.64 -6.70 12.30
C PHE A 164 -13.14 -6.92 12.55
N SER A 165 -12.50 -7.69 11.67
CA SER A 165 -11.03 -7.81 11.66
C SER A 165 -10.36 -6.52 11.21
N GLY A 166 -9.06 -6.37 11.48
CA GLY A 166 -8.29 -5.17 11.09
C GLY A 166 -8.43 -4.83 9.60
N GLY A 167 -8.39 -5.82 8.71
CA GLY A 167 -8.58 -5.60 7.27
C GLY A 167 -9.97 -5.08 6.90
N TRP A 168 -11.03 -5.54 7.56
CA TRP A 168 -12.38 -5.00 7.35
C TRP A 168 -12.51 -3.59 7.91
N ARG A 169 -11.89 -3.31 9.06
CA ARG A 169 -11.83 -1.97 9.65
C ARG A 169 -11.10 -0.99 8.71
N MET A 170 -9.98 -1.38 8.10
CA MET A 170 -9.31 -0.58 7.08
C MET A 170 -10.23 -0.27 5.90
N ARG A 171 -11.11 -1.20 5.49
CA ARG A 171 -12.11 -0.93 4.43
C ARG A 171 -13.14 0.12 4.86
N ILE A 172 -13.50 0.20 6.14
CA ILE A 172 -14.40 1.24 6.67
C ILE A 172 -13.75 2.62 6.52
N GLU A 173 -12.47 2.74 6.88
CA GLU A 173 -11.72 3.99 6.74
C GLU A 173 -11.50 4.38 5.29
N LEU A 174 -11.23 3.40 4.42
CA LEU A 174 -11.20 3.64 2.98
C LEU A 174 -12.57 4.15 2.52
N ALA A 175 -13.69 3.53 2.92
CA ALA A 175 -15.04 4.02 2.60
C ALA A 175 -15.24 5.48 3.04
N LYS A 176 -14.92 5.79 4.30
CA LYS A 176 -15.00 7.14 4.87
C LYS A 176 -14.18 8.14 4.07
N LEU A 177 -12.94 7.80 3.73
CA LEU A 177 -12.06 8.63 2.92
C LEU A 177 -12.60 8.88 1.51
N LEU A 178 -13.16 7.86 0.85
CA LEU A 178 -13.72 7.98 -0.50
C LEU A 178 -15.04 8.78 -0.52
N LEU A 179 -15.74 8.88 0.61
CA LEU A 179 -16.95 9.68 0.77
C LEU A 179 -16.67 11.16 1.05
N GLN A 180 -15.47 11.46 1.56
CA GLN A 180 -15.02 12.84 1.75
C GLN A 180 -14.70 13.49 0.41
N ASP A 181 -15.15 14.74 0.25
CA ASP A 181 -14.82 15.57 -0.91
C ASP A 181 -13.42 16.17 -0.78
N ASN A 182 -12.41 15.32 -0.99
CA ASN A 182 -11.00 15.72 -1.03
C ASN A 182 -10.61 16.16 -2.44
N ASP A 183 -9.58 17.01 -2.57
CA ASP A 183 -8.97 17.38 -3.86
C ASP A 183 -7.83 16.42 -4.23
N ILE A 184 -7.16 15.85 -3.22
CA ILE A 184 -6.06 14.92 -3.37
C ILE A 184 -6.28 13.73 -2.45
N LEU A 185 -6.22 12.52 -3.00
CA LEU A 185 -6.18 11.27 -2.23
C LEU A 185 -4.75 10.73 -2.18
N LEU A 186 -4.28 10.45 -0.97
CA LEU A 186 -3.03 9.78 -0.69
C LEU A 186 -3.36 8.38 -0.17
N LEU A 187 -2.97 7.35 -0.90
CA LEU A 187 -3.32 5.96 -0.60
C LEU A 187 -2.05 5.13 -0.41
N ASP A 188 -1.84 4.63 0.81
CA ASP A 188 -0.73 3.73 1.14
C ASP A 188 -1.23 2.28 1.19
N GLU A 189 -0.83 1.47 0.20
CA GLU A 189 -1.26 0.08 0.00
C GLU A 189 -2.79 -0.15 0.08
N PRO A 190 -3.62 0.58 -0.69
CA PRO A 190 -5.08 0.51 -0.58
C PRO A 190 -5.67 -0.83 -1.03
N THR A 191 -4.91 -1.65 -1.75
CA THR A 191 -5.30 -3.00 -2.19
C THR A 191 -5.18 -4.03 -1.08
N ASN A 192 -4.47 -3.71 0.01
CA ASN A 192 -4.29 -4.64 1.11
C ASN A 192 -5.64 -5.00 1.72
N HIS A 193 -5.81 -6.28 2.03
CA HIS A 193 -7.04 -6.86 2.57
C HIS A 193 -8.30 -6.70 1.68
N LEU A 194 -8.19 -6.20 0.45
CA LEU A 194 -9.27 -6.22 -0.55
C LEU A 194 -9.32 -7.56 -1.27
N ASP A 195 -10.52 -7.98 -1.66
CA ASP A 195 -10.69 -9.09 -2.60
C ASP A 195 -10.74 -8.55 -4.04
N ILE A 196 -10.59 -9.44 -5.01
CA ILE A 196 -10.48 -9.08 -6.43
C ILE A 196 -11.67 -8.22 -6.90
N GLU A 197 -12.88 -8.52 -6.45
CA GLU A 197 -14.07 -7.75 -6.80
C GLU A 197 -14.00 -6.31 -6.25
N SER A 198 -13.60 -6.15 -4.98
CA SER A 198 -13.43 -4.82 -4.37
C SER A 198 -12.27 -4.05 -5.02
N ILE A 199 -11.19 -4.72 -5.42
CA ILE A 199 -10.06 -4.10 -6.14
C ILE A 199 -10.56 -3.55 -7.49
N ILE A 200 -11.28 -4.35 -8.28
CA ILE A 200 -11.83 -3.91 -9.57
C ILE A 200 -12.78 -2.72 -9.39
N TRP A 201 -13.62 -2.75 -8.35
CA TRP A 201 -14.50 -1.63 -8.02
C TRP A 201 -13.70 -0.37 -7.67
N LEU A 202 -12.69 -0.50 -6.80
CA LEU A 202 -11.83 0.62 -6.39
C LEU A 202 -11.07 1.19 -7.59
N GLU A 203 -10.57 0.36 -8.50
CA GLU A 203 -9.95 0.83 -9.74
C GLU A 203 -10.92 1.70 -10.55
N GLY A 204 -12.17 1.25 -10.69
CA GLY A 204 -13.23 1.98 -11.40
C GLY A 204 -13.59 3.30 -10.71
N PHE A 205 -13.66 3.30 -9.38
CA PHE A 205 -13.89 4.51 -8.59
C PHE A 205 -12.75 5.50 -8.80
N LEU A 206 -11.51 5.07 -8.55
CA LEU A 206 -10.34 5.92 -8.67
C LEU A 206 -10.24 6.44 -10.10
N LYS A 207 -10.41 5.61 -11.15
CA LYS A 207 -10.49 6.01 -12.57
C LYS A 207 -11.30 7.28 -12.82
N ASN A 208 -12.47 7.38 -12.21
CA ASN A 208 -13.40 8.48 -12.42
C ASN A 208 -13.25 9.62 -11.39
N TYR A 209 -12.33 9.50 -10.44
CA TYR A 209 -12.05 10.55 -9.46
C TYR A 209 -11.47 11.79 -10.15
N THR A 210 -12.07 12.95 -9.88
CA THR A 210 -11.77 14.23 -10.52
C THR A 210 -10.52 14.91 -9.95
N GLY A 211 -10.22 14.66 -8.68
CA GLY A 211 -9.03 15.15 -7.99
C GLY A 211 -7.75 14.42 -8.41
N ALA A 212 -6.66 14.69 -7.68
CA ALA A 212 -5.42 13.94 -7.83
C ALA A 212 -5.44 12.69 -6.95
N VAL A 213 -4.79 11.61 -7.39
CA VAL A 213 -4.58 10.42 -6.56
C VAL A 213 -3.10 10.06 -6.58
N VAL A 214 -2.50 9.90 -5.41
CA VAL A 214 -1.15 9.37 -5.22
C VAL A 214 -1.27 8.01 -4.55
N ILE A 215 -0.71 6.99 -5.18
CA ILE A 215 -0.85 5.59 -4.77
C ILE A 215 0.53 5.02 -4.54
N VAL A 216 0.75 4.49 -3.34
CA VAL A 216 1.82 3.53 -3.06
C VAL A 216 1.18 2.15 -3.08
N SER A 217 1.65 1.28 -3.96
CA SER A 217 1.15 -0.09 -4.05
C SER A 217 2.21 -1.05 -4.58
N HIS A 218 2.23 -2.27 -4.05
CA HIS A 218 2.99 -3.38 -4.64
C HIS A 218 2.23 -4.13 -5.74
N ASP A 219 0.93 -3.86 -5.93
CA ASP A 219 0.11 -4.45 -6.99
C ASP A 219 0.36 -3.73 -8.34
N LYS A 220 1.16 -4.38 -9.18
CA LYS A 220 1.52 -3.89 -10.51
C LYS A 220 0.32 -3.73 -11.44
N MET A 221 -0.67 -4.61 -11.34
CA MET A 221 -1.86 -4.53 -12.21
C MET A 221 -2.73 -3.35 -11.79
N PHE A 222 -2.92 -3.16 -10.49
CA PHE A 222 -3.64 -2.02 -9.93
C PHE A 222 -2.98 -0.69 -10.32
N LEU A 223 -1.66 -0.58 -10.15
CA LEU A 223 -0.91 0.61 -10.55
C LEU A 223 -1.08 0.89 -12.05
N ASP A 224 -0.90 -0.10 -12.91
CA ASP A 224 -0.99 0.10 -14.37
C ASP A 224 -2.41 0.47 -14.82
N ASN A 225 -3.43 -0.07 -14.14
CA ASN A 225 -4.82 0.22 -14.41
C ASN A 225 -5.22 1.63 -13.98
N VAL A 226 -4.77 2.10 -12.81
CA VAL A 226 -5.25 3.35 -12.20
C VAL A 226 -4.38 4.56 -12.53
N THR A 227 -3.07 4.37 -12.64
CA THR A 227 -2.09 5.47 -12.74
C THR A 227 -1.86 5.89 -14.20
N ASN A 228 -1.59 7.18 -14.39
CA ASN A 228 -1.20 7.77 -15.67
C ASN A 228 0.21 8.38 -15.63
N ARG A 229 0.82 8.45 -14.44
CA ARG A 229 2.12 9.04 -14.14
C ARG A 229 2.79 8.21 -13.04
N THR A 230 4.10 8.06 -13.11
CA THR A 230 4.89 7.30 -12.15
C THR A 230 5.99 8.21 -11.61
N ILE A 231 6.05 8.38 -10.29
CA ILE A 231 7.16 9.05 -9.62
C ILE A 231 7.97 8.00 -8.90
N GLU A 232 9.22 7.85 -9.30
CA GLU A 232 10.18 6.95 -8.68
C GLU A 232 11.04 7.69 -7.66
N VAL A 233 11.17 7.11 -6.48
CA VAL A 233 12.05 7.56 -5.42
C VAL A 233 13.30 6.67 -5.41
N SER A 234 14.45 7.26 -5.73
CA SER A 234 15.75 6.57 -5.74
C SER A 234 16.86 7.49 -5.26
N LEU A 235 17.75 6.98 -4.39
CA LEU A 235 18.94 7.66 -3.87
C LEU A 235 18.68 9.11 -3.40
N GLY A 236 17.62 9.33 -2.64
CA GLY A 236 17.26 10.66 -2.13
C GLY A 236 16.64 11.61 -3.17
N ARG A 237 16.51 11.18 -4.43
CA ARG A 237 15.95 11.96 -5.52
C ARG A 237 14.61 11.39 -5.98
N ILE A 238 13.87 12.22 -6.70
CA ILE A 238 12.65 11.79 -7.39
C ILE A 238 12.81 11.91 -8.90
N TYR A 239 12.26 10.93 -9.60
CA TYR A 239 12.22 10.88 -11.05
C TYR A 239 10.77 10.79 -11.51
N ASP A 240 10.33 11.78 -12.26
CA ASP A 240 8.93 11.96 -12.62
C ASP A 240 8.68 11.59 -14.08
N TYR A 241 7.88 10.55 -14.29
CA TYR A 241 7.59 9.98 -15.60
C TYR A 241 6.11 10.08 -15.92
N PRO A 242 5.70 10.74 -17.01
CA PRO A 242 4.30 10.82 -17.44
C PRO A 242 3.87 9.53 -18.16
N LYS A 243 4.02 8.39 -17.48
CA LYS A 243 3.72 7.04 -17.95
C LYS A 243 3.07 6.22 -16.84
N PRO A 244 2.08 5.36 -17.18
CA PRO A 244 1.66 4.27 -16.31
C PRO A 244 2.81 3.31 -16.01
N TYR A 245 2.65 2.54 -14.93
CA TYR A 245 3.68 1.68 -14.37
C TYR A 245 4.38 0.76 -15.39
N SER A 246 3.64 -0.01 -16.20
CA SER A 246 4.25 -0.96 -17.16
C SER A 246 5.08 -0.26 -18.22
N LYS A 247 4.64 0.92 -18.69
CA LYS A 247 5.37 1.72 -19.69
C LYS A 247 6.57 2.44 -19.09
N TYR A 248 6.46 2.84 -17.83
CA TYR A 248 7.56 3.38 -17.06
C TYR A 248 8.71 2.36 -16.96
N LEU A 249 8.42 1.09 -16.65
CA LEU A 249 9.45 0.05 -16.53
C LEU A 249 10.29 -0.11 -17.80
N VAL A 250 9.65 -0.11 -18.97
CA VAL A 250 10.35 -0.18 -20.26
C VAL A 250 11.25 1.04 -20.47
N LEU A 251 10.73 2.24 -20.21
CA LEU A 251 11.49 3.48 -20.34
C LEU A 251 12.68 3.52 -19.37
N ARG A 252 12.49 3.04 -18.14
CA ARG A 252 13.52 3.00 -17.11
C ARG A 252 14.67 2.08 -17.53
N GLU A 253 14.35 0.92 -18.09
CA GLU A 253 15.37 0.00 -18.62
C GLU A 253 16.17 0.63 -19.78
N GLU A 254 15.50 1.30 -20.72
CA GLU A 254 16.17 2.01 -21.82
C GLU A 254 17.11 3.11 -21.31
N ILE A 255 16.67 3.90 -20.33
CA ILE A 255 17.48 4.95 -19.70
C ILE A 255 18.68 4.32 -18.98
N ARG A 256 18.46 3.22 -18.27
CA ARG A 256 19.49 2.49 -17.54
C ARG A 256 20.56 1.94 -18.47
N GLU A 257 20.19 1.31 -19.58
CA GLU A 257 21.14 0.82 -20.58
C GLU A 257 22.04 1.95 -21.11
N GLN A 258 21.44 3.12 -21.38
CA GLN A 258 22.18 4.30 -21.82
C GLN A 258 23.12 4.86 -20.75
N GLN A 259 22.67 4.89 -19.49
CA GLN A 259 23.48 5.32 -18.35
C GLN A 259 24.67 4.37 -18.13
N LEU A 260 24.45 3.05 -18.15
CA LEU A 260 25.51 2.05 -18.03
C LEU A 260 26.54 2.15 -19.16
N ALA A 261 26.08 2.34 -20.40
CA ALA A 261 26.97 2.55 -21.54
C ALA A 261 27.80 3.83 -21.39
N SER A 262 27.17 4.92 -20.92
CA SER A 262 27.83 6.21 -20.67
C SER A 262 28.84 6.12 -19.53
N GLN A 263 28.48 5.47 -18.42
CA GLN A 263 29.37 5.22 -17.28
C GLN A 263 30.58 4.39 -17.70
N LYS A 264 30.38 3.31 -18.46
CA LYS A 264 31.49 2.49 -19.00
C LYS A 264 32.43 3.29 -19.89
N ASN A 265 31.90 4.21 -20.69
CA ASN A 265 32.71 5.10 -21.53
C ASN A 265 33.46 6.14 -20.69
N GLN A 266 32.81 6.73 -19.68
CA GLN A 266 33.43 7.66 -18.73
C GLN A 266 34.57 6.97 -17.96
N GLN A 267 34.34 5.75 -17.47
CA GLN A 267 35.34 4.97 -16.74
C GLN A 267 36.58 4.67 -17.61
N LYS A 268 36.38 4.29 -18.88
CA LYS A 268 37.49 4.12 -19.82
C LYS A 268 38.28 5.41 -20.05
N GLN A 269 37.62 6.57 -20.10
CA GLN A 269 38.27 7.87 -20.23
C GLN A 269 39.06 8.24 -18.96
N ILE A 270 38.51 7.95 -17.79
CA ILE A 270 39.16 8.12 -16.49
C ILE A 270 40.42 7.27 -16.43
N GLU A 271 40.33 5.97 -16.68
CA GLU A 271 41.48 5.05 -16.67
C GLU A 271 42.56 5.46 -17.67
N HIS A 272 42.16 5.91 -18.87
CA HIS A 272 43.12 6.40 -19.86
C HIS A 272 43.85 7.66 -19.38
N THR A 273 43.12 8.58 -18.76
CA THR A 273 43.67 9.82 -18.22
C THR A 273 44.60 9.55 -17.03
N GLU A 274 44.24 8.63 -16.15
CA GLU A 274 45.07 8.19 -15.02
C GLU A 274 46.40 7.59 -15.51
N LYS A 275 46.37 6.72 -16.53
CA LYS A 275 47.59 6.17 -17.16
C LYS A 275 48.47 7.27 -17.77
N LEU A 276 47.88 8.30 -18.38
CA LEU A 276 48.63 9.44 -18.90
C LEU A 276 49.26 10.28 -17.78
N ILE A 277 48.54 10.50 -16.68
CA ILE A 277 49.04 11.19 -15.49
C ILE A 277 50.27 10.45 -14.95
N GLU A 278 50.17 9.13 -14.76
CA GLU A 278 51.26 8.30 -14.23
C GLU A 278 52.49 8.35 -15.14
N LYS A 279 52.29 8.23 -16.45
CA LYS A 279 53.36 8.32 -17.46
C LYS A 279 54.04 9.70 -17.50
N PHE A 280 53.30 10.78 -17.28
CA PHE A 280 53.84 12.15 -17.28
C PHE A 280 54.44 12.55 -15.94
N ARG A 281 54.02 11.95 -14.82
CA ARG A 281 54.63 12.14 -13.50
C ARG A 281 56.09 11.70 -13.46
N ALA A 282 56.45 10.69 -14.25
CA ALA A 282 57.81 10.17 -14.36
C ALA A 282 58.81 11.12 -15.08
N LYS A 283 58.34 12.20 -15.73
CA LYS A 283 59.20 13.15 -16.46
C LYS A 283 59.01 14.58 -15.94
N ALA A 284 60.08 15.17 -15.38
CA ALA A 284 60.06 16.51 -14.79
C ALA A 284 59.54 17.60 -15.75
N SER A 285 59.80 17.49 -17.06
CA SER A 285 59.35 18.45 -18.07
C SER A 285 57.83 18.43 -18.36
N LYS A 286 57.09 17.42 -17.89
CA LYS A 286 55.64 17.26 -18.12
C LYS A 286 54.80 17.32 -16.83
N ALA A 287 55.40 17.71 -15.71
CA ALA A 287 54.73 17.80 -14.41
C ALA A 287 53.53 18.75 -14.39
N THR A 288 53.61 19.90 -15.07
CA THR A 288 52.50 20.87 -15.23
C THR A 288 51.33 20.28 -16.01
N MET A 289 51.62 19.46 -17.04
CA MET A 289 50.59 18.77 -17.84
C MET A 289 49.88 17.69 -17.01
N ALA A 290 50.61 16.93 -16.19
CA ALA A 290 50.02 15.97 -15.26
C ALA A 290 49.13 16.65 -14.21
N GLN A 291 49.57 17.77 -13.64
CA GLN A 291 48.76 18.57 -12.69
C GLN A 291 47.46 19.10 -13.33
N SER A 292 47.50 19.54 -14.59
CA SER A 292 46.28 19.96 -15.30
C SER A 292 45.30 18.81 -15.55
N LEU A 293 45.77 17.59 -15.78
CA LEU A 293 44.92 16.42 -15.97
C LEU A 293 44.29 15.95 -14.66
N ILE A 294 45.02 16.01 -13.55
CA ILE A 294 44.50 15.73 -12.20
C ILE A 294 43.34 16.67 -11.87
N LYS A 295 43.54 17.99 -12.06
CA LYS A 295 42.46 18.98 -11.85
C LYS A 295 41.25 18.79 -12.76
N LYS A 296 41.43 18.24 -13.96
CA LYS A 296 40.31 17.88 -14.83
C LYS A 296 39.57 16.67 -14.28
N LEU A 297 40.30 15.65 -13.82
CA LEU A 297 39.74 14.44 -13.23
C LEU A 297 38.94 14.73 -11.95
N ASP A 298 39.44 15.60 -11.07
CA ASP A 298 38.74 16.00 -9.84
C ASP A 298 37.43 16.77 -10.10
N LYS A 299 37.25 17.33 -11.30
CA LYS A 299 36.04 18.06 -11.71
C LYS A 299 35.04 17.19 -12.46
N ILE A 300 35.36 15.93 -12.75
CA ILE A 300 34.43 15.02 -13.41
C ILE A 300 33.41 14.57 -12.37
N GLU A 301 32.17 15.01 -12.52
CA GLU A 301 31.04 14.38 -11.85
C GLU A 301 30.88 12.96 -12.39
N ARG A 302 31.02 11.97 -11.50
CA ARG A 302 30.90 10.57 -11.87
C ARG A 302 29.45 10.25 -12.11
N ILE A 303 29.17 9.54 -13.20
CA ILE A 303 27.82 9.03 -13.46
C ILE A 303 27.57 7.91 -12.44
N GLU A 304 26.74 8.20 -11.46
CA GLU A 304 26.14 7.20 -10.59
C GLU A 304 25.02 6.51 -11.36
N VAL A 305 25.05 5.18 -11.37
CA VAL A 305 23.95 4.37 -11.89
C VAL A 305 23.23 3.87 -10.67
N ASP A 306 21.93 4.16 -10.57
CA ASP A 306 21.08 3.60 -9.51
C ASP A 306 21.26 2.08 -9.51
N GLU A 307 21.83 1.54 -8.42
CA GLU A 307 21.88 0.09 -8.24
C GLU A 307 20.44 -0.36 -8.04
N ASP A 308 19.86 -1.07 -9.00
CA ASP A 308 18.63 -1.79 -8.75
C ASP A 308 18.94 -2.89 -7.75
N ASP A 309 18.03 -3.06 -6.79
CA ASP A 309 17.98 -4.32 -6.08
C ASP A 309 17.29 -5.32 -7.01
N ASN A 310 18.04 -5.78 -8.02
CA ASN A 310 17.63 -6.84 -8.94
C ASN A 310 17.56 -8.20 -8.24
N SER A 311 17.59 -8.21 -6.91
CA SER A 311 17.44 -9.40 -6.11
C SER A 311 16.00 -9.88 -6.25
N VAL A 312 15.78 -10.74 -7.24
CA VAL A 312 14.53 -11.48 -7.38
C VAL A 312 14.55 -12.57 -6.32
N MET A 313 13.61 -12.47 -5.39
CA MET A 313 13.33 -13.53 -4.41
C MET A 313 13.04 -14.83 -5.16
N THR A 314 14.04 -15.72 -5.18
CA THR A 314 13.98 -16.98 -5.92
C THR A 314 13.76 -18.09 -4.91
N LEU A 315 12.48 -18.39 -4.67
CA LEU A 315 12.10 -19.47 -3.77
C LEU A 315 12.03 -20.78 -4.51
N ASN A 316 12.80 -21.74 -4.03
CA ASN A 316 12.67 -23.13 -4.43
C ASN A 316 12.24 -23.95 -3.22
N PHE A 317 11.07 -24.57 -3.30
CA PHE A 317 10.57 -25.47 -2.27
C PHE A 317 10.92 -26.91 -2.67
N PRO A 318 12.02 -27.49 -2.15
CA PRO A 318 12.37 -28.86 -2.48
C PRO A 318 11.32 -29.82 -1.94
N VAL A 319 10.85 -30.72 -2.80
CA VAL A 319 9.96 -31.80 -2.38
C VAL A 319 10.82 -32.92 -1.79
N SER A 320 10.62 -33.21 -0.51
CA SER A 320 11.37 -34.26 0.22
C SER A 320 11.06 -35.66 -0.29
N ILE A 321 9.80 -35.92 -0.66
CA ILE A 321 9.29 -37.21 -1.14
C ILE A 321 8.28 -36.96 -2.24
N THR A 322 8.42 -37.63 -3.39
CA THR A 322 7.47 -37.51 -4.50
C THR A 322 6.09 -38.03 -4.09
N PRO A 323 5.05 -37.17 -4.03
CA PRO A 323 3.72 -37.62 -3.65
C PRO A 323 3.06 -38.41 -4.78
N GLY A 324 2.00 -39.15 -4.42
CA GLY A 324 1.12 -39.80 -5.38
C GLY A 324 0.50 -38.82 -6.40
N LYS A 325 -0.04 -39.35 -7.50
CA LYS A 325 -0.66 -38.53 -8.56
C LYS A 325 -1.80 -37.67 -8.04
N VAL A 326 -2.63 -38.21 -7.15
CA VAL A 326 -3.70 -37.46 -6.47
C VAL A 326 -3.19 -37.06 -5.10
N VAL A 327 -3.18 -35.76 -4.83
CA VAL A 327 -2.64 -35.16 -3.60
C VAL A 327 -3.76 -34.97 -2.57
N ILE A 328 -4.91 -34.45 -3.00
CA ILE A 328 -6.09 -34.25 -2.16
C ILE A 328 -7.30 -34.79 -2.90
N GLU A 329 -8.12 -35.57 -2.19
CA GLU A 329 -9.43 -36.02 -2.62
C GLU A 329 -10.42 -35.70 -1.52
N ALA A 330 -11.40 -34.86 -1.82
CA ALA A 330 -12.43 -34.38 -0.91
C ALA A 330 -13.79 -34.71 -1.51
N GLU A 331 -14.65 -35.34 -0.72
CA GLU A 331 -16.01 -35.73 -1.11
C GLU A 331 -17.01 -35.20 -0.09
N ASN A 332 -18.03 -34.49 -0.57
CA ASN A 332 -19.13 -33.94 0.22
C ASN A 332 -18.69 -33.10 1.43
N ILE A 333 -17.59 -32.37 1.33
CA ILE A 333 -17.08 -31.56 2.45
C ILE A 333 -18.06 -30.44 2.78
N SER A 334 -18.47 -30.40 4.05
CA SER A 334 -19.41 -29.40 4.56
C SER A 334 -18.96 -28.88 5.92
N LYS A 335 -19.15 -27.57 6.15
CA LYS A 335 -18.78 -26.91 7.40
C LYS A 335 -19.75 -25.78 7.73
N SER A 336 -20.25 -25.82 8.97
CA SER A 336 -21.04 -24.74 9.57
C SER A 336 -20.38 -24.21 10.83
N TYR A 337 -20.58 -22.92 11.13
CA TYR A 337 -20.28 -22.30 12.41
C TYR A 337 -21.58 -21.71 12.98
N GLY A 338 -22.16 -22.38 13.97
CA GLY A 338 -23.55 -22.10 14.39
C GLY A 338 -24.51 -22.30 13.21
N ASP A 339 -25.36 -21.30 12.96
CA ASP A 339 -26.31 -21.28 11.85
C ASP A 339 -25.67 -20.89 10.51
N ASN A 340 -24.42 -20.40 10.52
CA ASN A 340 -23.73 -19.98 9.31
C ASN A 340 -23.13 -21.19 8.58
N HIS A 341 -23.76 -21.59 7.47
CA HIS A 341 -23.30 -22.68 6.61
C HIS A 341 -22.24 -22.20 5.61
N VAL A 342 -20.97 -22.26 6.01
CA VAL A 342 -19.83 -21.72 5.25
C VAL A 342 -19.46 -22.58 4.03
N LEU A 343 -19.46 -23.91 4.16
CA LEU A 343 -19.19 -24.83 3.05
C LEU A 343 -20.31 -25.87 2.97
N LYS A 344 -20.78 -26.18 1.76
CA LYS A 344 -21.85 -27.14 1.49
C LYS A 344 -21.45 -28.05 0.34
N HIS A 345 -21.38 -29.37 0.60
CA HIS A 345 -21.18 -30.41 -0.42
C HIS A 345 -20.04 -30.12 -1.41
N ILE A 346 -18.86 -29.80 -0.89
CA ILE A 346 -17.69 -29.54 -1.72
C ILE A 346 -17.02 -30.86 -2.09
N ASP A 347 -17.02 -31.16 -3.40
CA ASP A 347 -16.21 -32.21 -4.00
C ASP A 347 -15.00 -31.57 -4.69
N LEU A 348 -13.79 -31.99 -4.32
CA LEU A 348 -12.54 -31.41 -4.81
C LEU A 348 -11.48 -32.48 -4.98
N ARG A 349 -10.79 -32.45 -6.13
CA ARG A 349 -9.66 -33.32 -6.42
C ARG A 349 -8.49 -32.50 -6.93
N ILE A 350 -7.36 -32.56 -6.23
CA ILE A 350 -6.12 -31.87 -6.59
C ILE A 350 -5.07 -32.91 -6.95
N GLU A 351 -4.52 -32.79 -8.16
CA GLU A 351 -3.44 -33.65 -8.66
C GLU A 351 -2.07 -33.01 -8.41
N ARG A 352 -1.03 -33.85 -8.40
CA ARG A 352 0.36 -33.39 -8.30
C ARG A 352 0.69 -32.49 -9.49
N ASP A 353 1.61 -31.54 -9.27
CA ASP A 353 2.08 -30.59 -10.28
C ASP A 353 1.02 -29.57 -10.73
N SER A 354 -0.15 -29.54 -10.06
CA SER A 354 -1.17 -28.51 -10.28
C SER A 354 -0.94 -27.26 -9.43
N LYS A 355 -1.27 -26.10 -10.00
CA LYS A 355 -1.33 -24.81 -9.29
C LYS A 355 -2.79 -24.38 -9.23
N THR A 356 -3.39 -24.48 -8.05
CA THR A 356 -4.82 -24.23 -7.85
C THR A 356 -5.01 -22.98 -7.00
N ALA A 357 -5.77 -22.01 -7.52
CA ALA A 357 -6.15 -20.80 -6.79
C ALA A 357 -7.62 -20.89 -6.36
N PHE A 358 -7.89 -20.70 -5.06
CA PHE A 358 -9.26 -20.53 -4.55
C PHE A 358 -9.63 -19.06 -4.59
N VAL A 359 -10.53 -18.68 -5.49
CA VAL A 359 -11.01 -17.30 -5.65
C VAL A 359 -12.43 -17.15 -5.10
N GLY A 360 -12.73 -15.99 -4.54
CA GLY A 360 -14.03 -15.66 -3.96
C GLY A 360 -13.91 -14.49 -2.97
N GLN A 361 -15.02 -13.90 -2.56
CA GLN A 361 -15.01 -12.77 -1.63
C GLN A 361 -14.50 -13.18 -0.24
N ASN A 362 -14.08 -12.21 0.56
CA ASN A 362 -13.74 -12.45 1.96
C ASN A 362 -14.94 -12.99 2.74
N GLY A 363 -14.68 -13.93 3.65
CA GLY A 363 -15.74 -14.61 4.41
C GLY A 363 -16.44 -15.78 3.70
N GLN A 364 -16.21 -16.04 2.39
CA GLN A 364 -16.82 -17.18 1.68
C GLN A 364 -16.19 -18.56 1.98
N GLY A 365 -15.39 -18.68 3.04
CA GLY A 365 -14.87 -19.98 3.48
C GLY A 365 -13.57 -20.46 2.82
N LYS A 366 -12.85 -19.60 2.07
CA LYS A 366 -11.53 -19.93 1.49
C LYS A 366 -10.55 -20.45 2.55
N SER A 367 -10.33 -19.67 3.62
CA SER A 367 -9.46 -20.05 4.73
C SER A 367 -10.01 -21.24 5.52
N THR A 368 -11.34 -21.39 5.58
CA THR A 368 -11.99 -22.56 6.19
C THR A 368 -11.64 -23.84 5.42
N LEU A 369 -11.72 -23.83 4.08
CA LEU A 369 -11.35 -24.97 3.25
C LEU A 369 -9.86 -25.31 3.39
N ALA A 370 -8.98 -24.30 3.42
CA ALA A 370 -7.56 -24.51 3.66
C ALA A 370 -7.30 -25.18 5.02
N LYS A 371 -7.92 -24.69 6.10
CA LYS A 371 -7.81 -25.28 7.44
C LYS A 371 -8.37 -26.70 7.53
N ILE A 372 -9.40 -27.03 6.74
CA ILE A 372 -9.91 -28.40 6.61
C ILE A 372 -8.85 -29.30 5.95
N ILE A 373 -8.25 -28.85 4.85
CA ILE A 373 -7.22 -29.60 4.11
C ILE A 373 -6.02 -29.92 5.00
N VAL A 374 -5.61 -28.98 5.84
CA VAL A 374 -4.49 -29.12 6.78
C VAL A 374 -4.87 -29.97 8.01
N GLY A 375 -6.16 -30.15 8.26
CA GLY A 375 -6.66 -30.94 9.40
C GLY A 375 -6.80 -30.17 10.70
N GLU A 376 -6.78 -28.84 10.68
CA GLU A 376 -6.89 -28.00 11.89
C GLU A 376 -8.32 -27.91 12.45
N ILE A 377 -9.32 -28.04 11.58
CA ILE A 377 -10.74 -27.88 11.97
C ILE A 377 -11.57 -29.10 11.61
N LYS A 378 -12.54 -29.41 12.47
CA LYS A 378 -13.52 -30.49 12.23
C LYS A 378 -14.48 -30.12 11.09
N TYR A 379 -14.85 -31.09 10.27
CA TYR A 379 -15.78 -30.95 9.13
C TYR A 379 -16.65 -32.20 8.97
N ASN A 380 -17.68 -32.10 8.14
CA ASN A 380 -18.48 -33.24 7.68
C ASN A 380 -18.05 -33.61 6.25
N GLY A 381 -18.21 -34.87 5.86
CA GLY A 381 -17.75 -35.41 4.58
C GLY A 381 -16.47 -36.23 4.71
N HIS A 382 -15.85 -36.56 3.58
CA HIS A 382 -14.63 -37.36 3.52
C HIS A 382 -13.49 -36.56 2.88
N LEU A 383 -12.35 -36.48 3.55
CA LEU A 383 -11.12 -35.91 2.99
C LEU A 383 -10.02 -36.95 3.12
N LYS A 384 -9.34 -37.22 2.02
CA LYS A 384 -8.24 -38.18 1.93
C LYS A 384 -7.03 -37.50 1.29
N LEU A 385 -5.91 -37.57 2.00
CA LEU A 385 -4.62 -37.17 1.45
C LEU A 385 -3.99 -38.34 0.68
N GLY A 386 -3.32 -37.99 -0.41
CA GLY A 386 -2.57 -38.94 -1.23
C GLY A 386 -1.40 -39.60 -0.48
N HIS A 387 -0.87 -40.67 -1.05
CA HIS A 387 0.30 -41.36 -0.49
C HIS A 387 1.53 -40.43 -0.45
N ASN A 388 2.21 -40.38 0.70
CA ASN A 388 3.38 -39.55 0.99
C ASN A 388 3.18 -38.04 0.80
N VAL A 389 1.94 -37.54 0.89
CA VAL A 389 1.67 -36.11 0.85
C VAL A 389 2.07 -35.48 2.18
N GLN A 390 2.95 -34.47 2.10
CA GLN A 390 3.28 -33.58 3.21
C GLN A 390 2.73 -32.20 2.89
N ILE A 391 1.98 -31.61 3.82
CA ILE A 391 1.36 -30.31 3.65
C ILE A 391 2.18 -29.26 4.39
N GLY A 392 2.67 -28.25 3.66
CA GLY A 392 3.11 -26.99 4.24
C GLY A 392 1.94 -26.01 4.24
N TYR A 393 1.63 -25.42 5.39
CA TYR A 393 0.57 -24.42 5.52
C TYR A 393 1.15 -23.10 5.99
N PHE A 394 0.84 -22.04 5.26
CA PHE A 394 1.16 -20.67 5.63
C PHE A 394 -0.15 -19.91 5.85
N ALA A 395 -0.39 -19.46 7.08
CA ALA A 395 -1.63 -18.76 7.46
C ALA A 395 -1.45 -17.24 7.42
N GLN A 396 -2.55 -16.53 7.15
CA GLN A 396 -2.54 -15.07 6.98
C GLN A 396 -2.06 -14.29 8.24
N ASN A 397 -2.18 -14.86 9.43
CA ASN A 397 -1.76 -14.24 10.69
C ASN A 397 -0.49 -14.88 11.28
N GLN A 398 0.24 -15.71 10.52
CA GLN A 398 1.37 -16.46 11.07
C GLN A 398 2.53 -15.54 11.48
N ALA A 399 2.64 -14.38 10.83
CA ALA A 399 3.55 -13.28 11.15
C ALA A 399 3.42 -12.81 12.62
N GLU A 400 2.20 -12.80 13.18
CA GLU A 400 1.93 -12.35 14.55
C GLU A 400 2.46 -13.31 15.63
N TYR A 401 2.78 -14.56 15.26
CA TYR A 401 3.27 -15.59 16.20
C TYR A 401 4.79 -15.67 16.28
N LEU A 402 5.51 -14.89 15.47
CA LEU A 402 6.96 -14.84 15.53
C LEU A 402 7.41 -14.07 16.79
N ASP A 403 8.42 -14.60 17.48
CA ASP A 403 8.94 -13.97 18.69
C ASP A 403 9.70 -12.69 18.33
N GLY A 404 9.04 -11.54 18.57
CA GLY A 404 9.59 -10.21 18.30
C GLY A 404 10.92 -9.90 19.01
N ASN A 405 11.30 -10.68 20.03
CA ASN A 405 12.56 -10.52 20.76
C ASN A 405 13.71 -11.36 20.20
N LYS A 406 13.47 -12.18 19.17
CA LYS A 406 14.52 -12.94 18.48
C LYS A 406 14.95 -12.23 17.20
N THR A 407 16.17 -12.55 16.77
CA THR A 407 16.64 -12.14 15.45
C THR A 407 15.99 -13.00 14.36
N VAL A 408 16.00 -12.50 13.12
CA VAL A 408 15.56 -13.28 11.95
C VAL A 408 16.34 -14.60 11.85
N LEU A 409 17.66 -14.53 12.06
CA LEU A 409 18.53 -15.69 12.03
C LEU A 409 18.19 -16.71 13.11
N ASP A 410 18.03 -16.27 14.37
CA ASP A 410 17.73 -17.16 15.49
C ASP A 410 16.37 -17.85 15.31
N THR A 411 15.37 -17.10 14.84
CA THR A 411 14.03 -17.63 14.56
C THR A 411 14.06 -18.76 13.54
N MET A 412 14.84 -18.58 12.46
CA MET A 412 15.01 -19.61 11.44
C MET A 412 15.86 -20.79 11.90
N ILE A 413 16.89 -20.55 12.73
CA ILE A 413 17.73 -21.61 13.31
C ILE A 413 16.91 -22.49 14.27
N ASP A 414 16.02 -21.90 15.06
CA ASP A 414 15.14 -22.61 15.99
C ASP A 414 14.12 -23.48 15.25
N ALA A 415 13.66 -23.04 14.07
CA ALA A 415 12.76 -23.80 13.22
C ALA A 415 13.48 -24.87 12.35
N ALA A 416 14.80 -24.78 12.23
CA ALA A 416 15.61 -25.68 11.39
C ALA A 416 15.86 -27.04 12.07
N ASN A 417 15.86 -28.10 11.27
CA ASN A 417 16.32 -29.43 11.66
C ASN A 417 17.83 -29.61 11.38
N GLU A 418 18.44 -30.71 11.83
CA GLU A 418 19.88 -30.95 11.67
C GLU A 418 20.37 -30.91 10.21
N SER A 419 19.50 -31.23 9.25
CA SER A 419 19.85 -31.30 7.83
C SER A 419 19.83 -29.95 7.11
N ASN A 420 19.03 -28.99 7.58
CA ASN A 420 18.86 -27.68 6.94
C ASN A 420 19.45 -26.53 7.77
N ARG A 421 19.87 -26.75 9.02
CA ARG A 421 20.50 -25.75 9.88
C ARG A 421 21.71 -25.07 9.25
N SER A 422 22.54 -25.82 8.51
CA SER A 422 23.70 -25.27 7.79
C SER A 422 23.33 -24.39 6.60
N LYS A 423 22.09 -24.49 6.09
CA LYS A 423 21.57 -23.76 4.93
C LYS A 423 20.67 -22.59 5.32
N VAL A 424 20.46 -22.32 6.60
CA VAL A 424 19.56 -21.26 7.07
C VAL A 424 19.92 -19.90 6.48
N ARG A 425 21.21 -19.56 6.44
CA ARG A 425 21.68 -18.31 5.83
C ARG A 425 21.44 -18.24 4.33
N ASP A 426 21.59 -19.37 3.62
CA ASP A 426 21.30 -19.44 2.18
C ASP A 426 19.81 -19.26 1.91
N ILE A 427 18.96 -19.85 2.76
CA ILE A 427 17.50 -19.67 2.70
C ILE A 427 17.16 -18.21 2.95
N LEU A 428 17.65 -17.61 4.04
CA LEU A 428 17.43 -16.19 4.33
C LEU A 428 17.91 -15.27 3.19
N GLY A 429 19.06 -15.58 2.58
CA GLY A 429 19.55 -14.87 1.41
C GLY A 429 18.62 -14.97 0.18
N SER A 430 17.90 -16.09 0.02
CA SER A 430 16.87 -16.24 -1.03
C SER A 430 15.62 -15.40 -0.79
N PHE A 431 15.34 -15.06 0.47
CA PHE A 431 14.33 -14.09 0.93
C PHE A 431 14.89 -12.66 1.05
N LEU A 432 16.07 -12.40 0.49
CA LEU A 432 16.73 -11.09 0.44
C LEU A 432 17.29 -10.55 1.76
N PHE A 433 17.20 -11.30 2.86
CA PHE A 433 17.88 -10.94 4.10
C PHE A 433 19.39 -11.14 3.95
N ARG A 434 20.15 -10.04 3.91
CA ARG A 434 21.60 -10.04 3.70
C ARG A 434 22.36 -9.33 4.81
N GLY A 435 23.61 -9.72 5.03
CA GLY A 435 24.53 -9.01 5.93
C GLY A 435 23.97 -8.87 7.35
N GLU A 436 23.84 -7.64 7.83
CA GLU A 436 23.33 -7.33 9.17
C GLU A 436 21.81 -7.48 9.29
N GLU A 437 21.07 -7.63 8.18
CA GLU A 437 19.61 -7.74 8.23
C GLU A 437 19.12 -9.02 8.89
N VAL A 438 19.89 -10.11 8.80
CA VAL A 438 19.57 -11.37 9.49
C VAL A 438 19.71 -11.25 11.01
N GLU A 439 20.45 -10.25 11.48
CA GLU A 439 20.67 -9.97 12.92
C GLU A 439 19.64 -8.95 13.46
N LYS A 440 18.77 -8.39 12.61
CA LYS A 440 17.66 -7.53 13.05
C LYS A 440 16.64 -8.35 13.84
N TYR A 441 16.07 -7.74 14.88
CA TYR A 441 14.96 -8.31 15.64
C TYR A 441 13.69 -8.33 14.81
N VAL A 442 12.88 -9.40 14.93
CA VAL A 442 11.63 -9.55 14.16
C VAL A 442 10.69 -8.36 14.36
N LYS A 443 10.62 -7.78 15.57
CA LYS A 443 9.79 -6.60 15.87
C LYS A 443 10.14 -5.31 15.10
N VAL A 444 11.31 -5.26 14.46
CA VAL A 444 11.80 -4.08 13.72
C VAL A 444 11.58 -4.26 12.21
N LEU A 445 11.13 -5.43 11.77
CA LEU A 445 10.85 -5.71 10.37
C LEU A 445 9.53 -5.08 9.94
N SER A 446 9.43 -4.73 8.66
CA SER A 446 8.16 -4.41 8.01
C SER A 446 7.27 -5.66 7.94
N GLU A 447 5.95 -5.48 7.90
CA GLU A 447 4.98 -6.58 7.80
C GLU A 447 5.25 -7.51 6.61
N GLU A 448 5.69 -6.96 5.47
CA GLU A 448 6.13 -7.74 4.31
C GLU A 448 7.32 -8.65 4.62
N ASN A 449 8.32 -8.15 5.34
CA ASN A 449 9.50 -8.91 5.73
C ASN A 449 9.18 -9.95 6.81
N VAL A 450 8.14 -9.74 7.62
CA VAL A 450 7.67 -10.75 8.58
C VAL A 450 6.87 -11.85 7.86
N THR A 451 6.19 -11.51 6.77
CA THR A 451 5.41 -12.45 5.95
C THR A 451 6.30 -13.31 5.06
N ALA A 452 7.38 -12.74 4.54
CA ALA A 452 8.43 -13.41 3.77
C ALA A 452 9.24 -14.36 4.68
#